data_AF-A0A259MT82-F1
#
_entry.id   AF-A0A259MT82-F1
#
_cell.length_a   1.000
_cell.length_b   1.000
_cell.length_c   1.000
_cell.angle_alpha   90.00
_cell.angle_beta   90.00
_cell.angle_gamma   90.00
#
_symmetry.space_group_name_H-M   'P 1'
#
loop_
_entity.id
_entity.type
_entity.pdbx_description
1 polymer ?
#
loop_
_entity_poly.entity_id
_entity_poly.type
_entity_poly.pdbx_seq_one_letter_code
_entity_poly.pdbx_strand_id
1 'polypeptide(L)'
;MPRPLPPPTTTLQQELRMMAHSGVESLQSLIVFLAVVVVIVGAGIGAWAIRPVPSYASEEQKAGSPFDATFTAENPSRLFAMKGLKFSCVLDHVRASGREPTLIEATDVRFPAGSAGELKPGEQATFKCPFRALFGLPPLNEDYGVVQRSQIYFHASYDLPFIGTIRLSDNSAPFVLNTRLLPPRWTSRPEG
;
A
#
# COMPACT_ATOMS: atom_id res chain seq x y z
N MET A 1 -80.92 -5.32 17.22
CA MET A 1 -79.47 -5.48 16.95
C MET A 1 -78.72 -5.37 18.28
N PRO A 2 -78.01 -6.40 18.74
CA PRO A 2 -77.27 -6.32 19.98
C PRO A 2 -76.01 -5.44 19.79
N ARG A 3 -75.77 -4.56 20.77
CA ARG A 3 -74.60 -3.67 20.80
C ARG A 3 -73.32 -4.52 20.88
N PRO A 4 -72.24 -4.17 20.16
CA PRO A 4 -70.97 -4.87 20.31
C PRO A 4 -70.49 -4.73 21.76
N LEU A 5 -69.99 -5.81 22.35
CA LEU A 5 -69.37 -5.75 23.67
C LEU A 5 -68.19 -4.75 23.63
N PRO A 6 -68.02 -3.91 24.67
CA PRO A 6 -66.85 -3.06 24.76
C PRO A 6 -65.57 -3.93 24.78
N PRO A 7 -64.49 -3.48 24.13
CA PRO A 7 -63.24 -4.23 24.09
C PRO A 7 -62.74 -4.47 25.53
N PRO A 8 -62.13 -5.64 25.80
CA PRO A 8 -61.63 -5.97 27.13
C PRO A 8 -60.62 -4.90 27.57
N THR A 9 -60.88 -4.27 28.71
CA THR A 9 -59.99 -3.28 29.31
C THR A 9 -58.69 -3.97 29.70
N THR A 10 -57.62 -3.71 28.95
CA THR A 10 -56.28 -4.19 29.28
C THR A 10 -55.90 -3.63 30.65
N THR A 11 -55.52 -4.51 31.58
CA THR A 11 -55.02 -4.04 32.86
C THR A 11 -53.66 -3.39 32.64
N LEU A 12 -53.36 -2.30 33.35
CA LEU A 12 -52.08 -1.58 33.25
C LEU A 12 -50.85 -2.51 33.36
N GLN A 13 -50.98 -3.60 34.12
CA GLN A 13 -49.95 -4.65 34.24
C GLN A 13 -49.74 -5.48 32.96
N GLN A 14 -50.81 -5.72 32.19
CA GLN A 14 -50.72 -6.43 30.90
C GLN A 14 -50.03 -5.58 29.84
N GLU A 15 -50.33 -4.27 29.78
CA GLU A 15 -49.63 -3.35 28.88
C GLU A 15 -48.16 -3.16 29.27
N LEU A 16 -47.86 -3.05 30.57
CA LEU A 16 -46.48 -2.99 31.05
C LEU A 16 -45.69 -4.27 30.72
N ARG A 17 -46.32 -5.45 30.82
CA ARG A 17 -45.67 -6.71 30.44
C ARG A 17 -45.44 -6.82 28.93
N MET A 18 -46.40 -6.39 28.11
CA MET A 18 -46.22 -6.38 26.65
C MET A 18 -45.16 -5.37 26.21
N MET A 19 -45.12 -4.17 26.81
CA MET A 19 -44.06 -3.19 26.58
C MET A 19 -42.69 -3.69 27.03
N ALA A 20 -42.61 -4.31 28.22
CA ALA A 20 -41.35 -4.90 28.70
C ALA A 20 -40.85 -6.02 27.80
N HIS A 21 -41.74 -6.89 27.30
CA HIS A 21 -41.35 -7.97 26.41
C HIS A 21 -40.88 -7.46 25.04
N SER A 22 -41.61 -6.50 24.45
CA SER A 22 -41.21 -5.86 23.19
C SER A 22 -39.92 -5.04 23.31
N GLY A 23 -39.70 -4.39 24.46
CA GLY A 23 -38.47 -3.65 24.75
C GLY A 23 -37.26 -4.57 24.90
N VAL A 24 -37.44 -5.74 25.51
CA VAL A 24 -36.38 -6.75 25.65
C VAL A 24 -36.05 -7.39 24.31
N GLU A 25 -37.03 -7.72 23.47
CA GLU A 25 -36.77 -8.25 22.12
C GLU A 25 -36.06 -7.24 21.22
N SER A 26 -36.46 -5.96 21.29
CA SER A 26 -35.78 -4.88 20.55
C SER A 26 -34.35 -4.66 21.04
N LEU A 27 -34.11 -4.73 22.35
CA LEU A 27 -32.77 -4.59 22.92
C LEU A 27 -31.89 -5.79 22.57
N GLN A 28 -32.43 -7.01 22.64
CA GLN A 28 -31.74 -8.23 22.23
C GLN A 28 -31.37 -8.18 20.74
N SER A 29 -32.29 -7.74 19.89
CA SER A 29 -32.02 -7.55 18.46
C SER A 29 -30.91 -6.52 18.21
N LEU A 30 -30.92 -5.40 18.93
CA LEU A 30 -29.87 -4.39 18.86
C LEU A 30 -28.51 -4.93 19.29
N ILE A 31 -28.44 -5.69 20.40
CA ILE A 31 -27.20 -6.31 20.89
C ILE A 31 -26.66 -7.31 19.87
N VAL A 32 -27.52 -8.17 19.32
CA VAL A 32 -27.13 -9.15 18.29
C VAL A 32 -26.60 -8.42 17.06
N PHE A 33 -27.30 -7.37 16.61
CA PHE A 33 -26.85 -6.56 15.48
C PHE A 33 -25.47 -5.93 15.73
N LEU A 34 -25.27 -5.30 16.89
CA LEU A 34 -23.98 -4.73 17.27
C LEU A 34 -22.87 -5.79 17.34
N ALA A 35 -23.17 -6.96 17.91
CA ALA A 35 -22.21 -8.06 17.96
C ALA A 35 -21.78 -8.52 16.56
N VAL A 36 -22.74 -8.65 15.63
CA VAL A 36 -22.45 -8.99 14.23
C VAL A 36 -21.58 -7.92 13.58
N VAL A 37 -21.89 -6.64 13.77
CA VAL A 37 -21.08 -5.53 13.23
C VAL A 37 -19.65 -5.59 13.78
N VAL A 38 -19.46 -5.79 15.08
CA VAL A 38 -18.14 -5.90 15.70
C VAL A 38 -17.35 -7.07 15.12
N VAL A 39 -17.98 -8.22 14.91
CA VAL A 39 -17.32 -9.39 14.30
C VAL A 39 -16.89 -9.08 12.86
N ILE A 40 -17.75 -8.47 12.06
CA ILE A 40 -17.43 -8.11 10.66
C ILE A 40 -16.27 -7.11 10.62
N VAL A 41 -16.33 -6.05 11.43
CA VAL A 41 -15.27 -5.03 11.49
C VAL A 41 -13.97 -5.64 11.98
N GLY A 42 -14.02 -6.47 13.03
CA GLY A 42 -12.85 -7.16 13.58
C GLY A 42 -12.19 -8.09 12.55
N ALA A 43 -12.98 -8.86 11.80
CA ALA A 43 -12.47 -9.70 10.72
C ALA A 43 -11.82 -8.87 9.60
N GLY A 44 -12.45 -7.76 9.21
CA GLY A 44 -11.89 -6.83 8.21
C GLY A 44 -10.56 -6.24 8.63
N ILE A 45 -10.45 -5.77 9.88
CA ILE A 45 -9.20 -5.22 10.45
C ILE A 45 -8.14 -6.32 10.51
N GLY A 46 -8.49 -7.52 10.98
CA GLY A 46 -7.58 -8.65 11.06
C GLY A 46 -7.00 -9.03 9.70
N ALA A 47 -7.85 -9.15 8.67
CA ALA A 47 -7.44 -9.42 7.30
C ALA A 47 -6.55 -8.31 6.72
N TRP A 48 -6.85 -7.04 7.03
CA TRP A 48 -6.03 -5.91 6.60
C TRP A 48 -4.66 -5.89 7.28
N ALA A 49 -4.58 -6.27 8.56
CA ALA A 49 -3.33 -6.26 9.33
C ALA A 49 -2.33 -7.32 8.85
N ILE A 50 -2.80 -8.46 8.36
CA ILE A 50 -1.95 -9.57 7.88
C ILE A 50 -1.60 -9.49 6.38
N ARG A 51 -2.01 -8.42 5.70
CA ARG A 51 -1.75 -8.25 4.28
C ARG A 51 -0.23 -8.23 4.00
N PRO A 52 0.23 -8.82 2.89
CA PRO A 52 1.62 -8.76 2.50
C PRO A 52 1.98 -7.31 2.11
N VAL A 53 3.05 -6.74 2.65
CA VAL A 53 3.59 -5.42 2.27
C VAL A 53 5.01 -5.62 1.76
N PRO A 54 5.36 -5.16 0.55
CA PRO A 54 6.69 -5.35 0.00
C PRO A 54 7.75 -4.56 0.78
N SER A 55 8.89 -5.20 1.04
CA SER A 55 10.09 -4.51 1.50
C SER A 55 10.99 -4.21 0.30
N TYR A 56 11.74 -3.11 0.38
CA TYR A 56 12.61 -2.64 -0.69
C TYR A 56 14.01 -2.40 -0.17
N ALA A 57 15.01 -2.75 -0.98
CA ALA A 57 16.41 -2.50 -0.70
C ALA A 57 17.14 -2.10 -2.00
N SER A 58 18.23 -1.34 -1.86
CA SER A 58 19.16 -1.04 -2.94
C SER A 58 20.43 -1.85 -2.77
N GLU A 59 20.97 -2.43 -3.83
CA GLU A 59 22.32 -2.96 -3.80
C GLU A 59 23.35 -1.82 -3.85
N GLU A 60 24.40 -1.93 -3.04
CA GLU A 60 25.49 -0.96 -3.04
C GLU A 60 26.27 -1.08 -4.35
N GLN A 61 26.10 -0.11 -5.25
CA GLN A 61 26.73 -0.12 -6.55
C GLN A 61 28.24 0.10 -6.41
N LYS A 62 29.07 -0.86 -6.84
CA LYS A 62 30.53 -0.74 -6.82
C LYS A 62 31.11 0.05 -8.01
N ALA A 63 30.37 0.15 -9.12
CA ALA A 63 30.76 0.87 -10.33
C ALA A 63 29.53 1.18 -11.21
N GLY A 64 29.59 2.26 -12.01
CA GLY A 64 28.55 2.63 -12.97
C GLY A 64 27.82 3.93 -12.66
N SER A 65 26.82 4.26 -13.46
CA SER A 65 25.98 5.45 -13.23
C SER A 65 25.12 5.23 -11.99
N PRO A 66 24.95 6.26 -11.14
CA PRO A 66 24.01 6.20 -10.01
C PRO A 66 22.56 5.92 -10.46
N PHE A 67 22.25 6.15 -11.74
CA PHE A 67 20.94 5.88 -12.32
C PHE A 67 20.76 4.44 -12.87
N ASP A 68 21.82 3.64 -12.92
CA ASP A 68 21.80 2.25 -13.40
C ASP A 68 21.70 1.22 -12.25
N ALA A 69 21.19 1.65 -11.09
CA ALA A 69 21.13 0.82 -9.90
C ALA A 69 20.11 -0.31 -10.01
N THR A 70 20.50 -1.47 -9.47
CA THR A 70 19.60 -2.60 -9.26
C THR A 70 18.99 -2.47 -7.88
N PHE A 71 17.66 -2.56 -7.82
CA PHE A 71 16.90 -2.60 -6.58
C PHE A 71 16.33 -3.99 -6.38
N THR A 72 16.09 -4.34 -5.13
CA THR A 72 15.50 -5.60 -4.73
C THR A 72 14.21 -5.31 -3.99
N ALA A 73 13.12 -5.94 -4.43
CA ALA A 73 11.87 -6.02 -3.68
C ALA A 73 11.73 -7.42 -3.12
N GLU A 74 11.25 -7.52 -1.89
CA GLU A 74 11.02 -8.77 -1.19
C GLU A 74 9.56 -8.84 -0.72
N ASN A 75 9.02 -10.06 -0.71
CA ASN A 75 7.78 -10.36 -0.01
C ASN A 75 8.09 -10.89 1.40
N PRO A 76 8.07 -10.05 2.45
CA PRO A 76 8.36 -10.48 3.82
C PRO A 76 7.21 -11.30 4.44
N SER A 77 6.06 -11.40 3.77
CA SER A 77 4.94 -12.20 4.26
C SER A 77 5.32 -13.68 4.27
N ARG A 78 4.91 -14.40 5.32
CA ARG A 78 5.07 -15.85 5.41
C ARG A 78 3.87 -16.64 4.87
N LEU A 79 2.75 -15.95 4.67
CA LEU A 79 1.44 -16.57 4.47
C LEU A 79 0.91 -16.36 3.06
N PHE A 80 1.21 -15.22 2.44
CA PHE A 80 0.56 -14.80 1.20
C PHE A 80 1.57 -14.44 0.12
N ALA A 81 1.35 -14.98 -1.08
CA ALA A 81 2.04 -14.54 -2.29
C ALA A 81 1.44 -13.23 -2.79
N MET A 82 2.27 -12.37 -3.36
CA MET A 82 1.85 -11.15 -4.04
C MET A 82 1.65 -11.46 -5.53
N LYS A 83 0.39 -11.58 -5.97
CA LYS A 83 0.04 -11.87 -7.36
C LYS A 83 -0.20 -10.61 -8.17
N GLY A 84 0.07 -10.67 -9.47
CA GLY A 84 -0.16 -9.56 -10.38
C GLY A 84 0.70 -8.34 -10.06
N LEU A 85 1.88 -8.58 -9.49
CA LEU A 85 2.77 -7.56 -8.94
C LEU A 85 3.40 -6.73 -10.07
N LYS A 86 3.30 -5.41 -9.92
CA LYS A 86 3.88 -4.42 -10.82
C LYS A 86 4.65 -3.42 -9.98
N PHE A 87 5.92 -3.23 -10.32
CA PHE A 87 6.77 -2.20 -9.73
C PHE A 87 6.84 -0.99 -10.64
N SER A 88 6.88 0.18 -10.03
CA SER A 88 7.04 1.47 -10.69
C SER A 88 8.00 2.34 -9.90
N CYS A 89 8.95 2.96 -10.59
CA CYS A 89 9.90 3.89 -9.96
C CYS A 89 9.44 5.32 -10.19
N VAL A 90 9.23 6.08 -9.12
CA VAL A 90 8.83 7.49 -9.21
C VAL A 90 9.98 8.37 -8.77
N LEU A 91 10.20 9.43 -9.51
CA LEU A 91 11.25 10.41 -9.28
C LEU A 91 10.65 11.63 -8.61
N ASP A 92 10.89 11.80 -7.32
CA ASP A 92 10.25 12.84 -6.52
C ASP A 92 11.00 14.18 -6.65
N HIS A 93 12.32 14.18 -6.39
CA HIS A 93 13.12 15.40 -6.47
C HIS A 93 14.48 15.14 -7.10
N VAL A 94 14.95 16.10 -7.92
CA VAL A 94 16.30 16.10 -8.51
C VAL A 94 16.94 17.46 -8.31
N ARG A 95 18.12 17.47 -7.70
CA ARG A 95 18.98 18.65 -7.65
C ARG A 95 20.07 18.51 -8.70
N ALA A 96 19.97 19.32 -9.75
CA ALA A 96 20.98 19.41 -10.79
C ALA A 96 21.61 20.82 -10.81
N SER A 97 22.93 20.92 -10.99
CA SER A 97 23.61 22.21 -11.17
C SER A 97 23.39 22.73 -12.59
N GLY A 98 22.90 23.97 -12.72
CA GLY A 98 22.74 24.66 -14.00
C GLY A 98 21.32 24.71 -14.59
N ARG A 99 20.29 24.26 -13.85
CA ARG A 99 18.87 24.44 -14.21
C ARG A 99 18.03 24.80 -12.97
N GLU A 100 17.37 25.95 -12.98
CA GLU A 100 16.35 26.35 -11.99
C GLU A 100 14.93 26.07 -12.52
N PRO A 101 13.94 25.78 -11.67
CA PRO A 101 13.91 24.77 -10.62
C PRO A 101 13.56 23.40 -11.24
N THR A 102 14.39 22.37 -11.09
CA THR A 102 14.07 21.02 -11.59
C THR A 102 13.18 20.24 -10.61
N LEU A 103 12.13 20.89 -10.10
CA LEU A 103 10.94 20.20 -9.61
C LEU A 103 10.18 19.75 -10.86
N ILE A 104 10.67 18.68 -11.49
CA ILE A 104 9.78 17.88 -12.30
C ILE A 104 8.94 17.17 -11.25
N GLU A 105 7.78 17.76 -10.90
CA GLU A 105 6.69 17.00 -10.30
C GLU A 105 6.47 15.83 -11.26
N ALA A 106 7.07 14.69 -10.95
CA ALA A 106 6.85 13.48 -11.70
C ALA A 106 5.44 13.04 -11.33
N THR A 107 4.47 13.68 -11.97
CA THR A 107 3.12 13.15 -12.15
C THR A 107 3.30 11.74 -12.71
N ASP A 108 3.36 10.76 -11.81
CA ASP A 108 3.24 9.32 -12.08
C ASP A 108 4.05 8.81 -13.28
N VAL A 109 5.36 9.11 -13.38
CA VAL A 109 6.19 8.43 -14.37
C VAL A 109 6.46 7.00 -13.90
N ARG A 110 5.54 6.09 -14.21
CA ARG A 110 5.58 4.68 -13.80
C ARG A 110 6.37 3.87 -14.82
N PHE A 111 7.57 3.45 -14.46
CA PHE A 111 8.31 2.48 -15.25
C PHE A 111 7.88 1.07 -14.93
N PRO A 112 7.60 0.19 -15.91
CA PRO A 112 7.53 -1.22 -15.64
C PRO A 112 8.95 -1.68 -15.27
N ALA A 113 9.25 -1.81 -13.99
CA ALA A 113 10.59 -2.23 -13.55
C ALA A 113 10.83 -3.74 -13.71
N GLY A 114 10.01 -4.42 -14.52
CA GLY A 114 9.87 -5.87 -14.54
C GLY A 114 8.58 -6.27 -13.82
N SER A 115 7.85 -7.21 -14.43
CA SER A 115 6.74 -7.88 -13.77
C SER A 115 7.23 -9.20 -13.20
N ALA A 116 7.45 -9.26 -11.90
CA ALA A 116 7.32 -10.54 -11.22
C ALA A 116 5.83 -10.83 -11.22
N GLY A 117 5.34 -11.67 -12.15
CA GLY A 117 3.89 -11.97 -12.23
C GLY A 117 3.32 -12.46 -10.89
N GLU A 118 4.20 -13.00 -10.05
CA GLU A 118 3.96 -13.38 -8.66
C GLU A 118 5.26 -13.25 -7.86
N LEU A 119 5.17 -12.90 -6.58
CA LEU A 119 6.27 -12.97 -5.61
C LEU A 119 5.82 -13.81 -4.41
N LYS A 120 6.38 -15.01 -4.25
CA LYS A 120 6.00 -15.95 -3.18
C LYS A 120 6.47 -15.46 -1.81
N PRO A 121 5.91 -16.00 -0.71
CA PRO A 121 6.41 -15.75 0.64
C PRO A 121 7.94 -15.93 0.74
N GLY A 122 8.65 -14.88 1.20
CA GLY A 122 10.11 -14.86 1.33
C GLY A 122 10.89 -14.73 0.01
N GLU A 123 10.22 -14.62 -1.13
CA GLU A 123 10.87 -14.47 -2.43
C GLU A 123 11.30 -13.00 -2.66
N GLN A 124 12.40 -12.85 -3.38
CA GLN A 124 12.95 -11.56 -3.77
C GLN A 124 12.99 -11.43 -5.29
N ALA A 125 12.67 -10.26 -5.80
CA ALA A 125 12.78 -9.90 -7.20
C ALA A 125 13.68 -8.68 -7.34
N THR A 126 14.58 -8.72 -8.32
CA THR A 126 15.40 -7.57 -8.67
C THR A 126 14.77 -6.80 -9.83
N PHE A 127 14.89 -5.48 -9.78
CA PHE A 127 14.37 -4.59 -10.80
C PHE A 127 15.30 -3.39 -11.03
N LYS A 128 15.15 -2.76 -12.19
CA LYS A 128 15.93 -1.58 -12.58
C LYS A 128 15.00 -0.45 -12.99
N CYS A 129 15.39 0.77 -12.65
CA CYS A 129 14.65 1.97 -13.01
C CYS A 129 15.36 2.65 -14.19
N PRO A 130 14.69 2.85 -15.34
CA PRO A 130 15.31 3.44 -16.53
C PRO A 130 15.37 4.97 -16.44
N PHE A 131 15.91 5.52 -15.35
CA PHE A 131 16.01 6.97 -15.14
C PHE A 131 16.83 7.69 -16.22
N ARG A 132 17.79 6.99 -16.85
CA ARG A 132 18.60 7.54 -17.95
C ARG A 132 17.77 7.98 -19.15
N ALA A 133 16.73 7.23 -19.47
CA ALA A 133 15.83 7.54 -20.57
C ALA A 133 15.01 8.82 -20.30
N LEU A 134 14.68 9.11 -19.03
CA LEU A 134 13.92 10.31 -18.65
C LEU A 134 14.69 11.61 -18.83
N PHE A 135 15.95 11.61 -18.43
CA PHE A 135 16.76 12.82 -18.43
C PHE A 135 17.47 13.07 -19.77
N GLY A 136 17.29 12.19 -20.76
CA GLY A 136 17.99 12.25 -22.04
C GLY A 136 19.51 12.23 -21.87
N LEU A 137 20.02 11.49 -20.88
CA LEU A 137 21.44 11.48 -20.54
C LEU A 137 22.25 10.74 -21.61
N PRO A 138 23.46 11.22 -21.96
CA PRO A 138 24.37 10.56 -22.88
C PRO A 138 24.76 9.12 -22.43
N PRO A 139 25.37 8.30 -23.32
CA PRO A 139 25.93 7.00 -22.96
C PRO A 139 27.01 7.12 -21.85
N LEU A 140 27.40 5.98 -21.25
CA LEU A 140 28.13 5.86 -19.97
C LEU A 140 29.41 6.69 -19.77
N ASN A 141 29.90 7.36 -20.80
CA ASN A 141 31.23 7.91 -20.91
C ASN A 141 31.30 9.44 -20.73
N GLU A 142 30.18 10.12 -20.49
CA GLU A 142 30.16 11.57 -20.23
C GLU A 142 29.79 11.88 -18.76
N ASP A 143 30.43 12.91 -18.21
CA ASP A 143 30.42 13.23 -16.79
C ASP A 143 29.00 13.51 -16.25
N TYR A 144 28.53 12.63 -15.37
CA TYR A 144 27.27 12.73 -14.64
C TYR A 144 27.25 13.85 -13.58
N GLY A 145 28.26 14.74 -13.57
CA GLY A 145 28.44 15.81 -12.57
C GLY A 145 27.32 16.85 -12.52
N VAL A 146 26.33 16.77 -13.41
CA VAL A 146 25.18 17.65 -13.45
C VAL A 146 24.16 17.33 -12.36
N VAL A 147 23.92 16.05 -12.03
CA VAL A 147 22.98 15.67 -10.95
C VAL A 147 23.77 15.47 -9.67
N GLN A 148 23.35 16.14 -8.60
CA GLN A 148 24.05 16.17 -7.32
C GLN A 148 23.34 15.36 -6.22
N ARG A 149 22.01 15.25 -6.33
CA ARG A 149 21.17 14.48 -5.40
C ARG A 149 19.84 14.18 -6.07
N SER A 150 19.34 12.97 -5.91
CA SER A 150 17.98 12.61 -6.29
C SER A 150 17.25 11.87 -5.17
N GLN A 151 15.94 12.06 -5.13
CA GLN A 151 15.02 11.36 -4.25
C GLN A 151 14.04 10.60 -5.14
N ILE A 152 13.93 9.30 -4.92
CA ILE A 152 13.05 8.40 -5.66
C ILE A 152 12.21 7.60 -4.67
N TYR A 153 11.05 7.12 -5.07
CA TYR A 153 10.31 6.11 -4.29
C TYR A 153 9.74 5.05 -5.23
N PHE A 154 9.43 3.89 -4.68
CA PHE A 154 8.87 2.78 -5.44
C PHE A 154 7.38 2.66 -5.15
N HIS A 155 6.62 2.46 -6.21
CA HIS A 155 5.21 2.14 -6.14
C HIS A 155 5.03 0.68 -6.57
N ALA A 156 4.43 -0.14 -5.71
CA ALA A 156 3.98 -1.48 -6.06
C ALA A 156 2.46 -1.52 -6.19
N SER A 157 1.97 -2.28 -7.16
CA SER A 157 0.57 -2.68 -7.25
C SER A 157 0.46 -4.20 -7.39
N TYR A 158 -0.39 -4.81 -6.57
CA TYR A 158 -0.63 -6.26 -6.56
C TYR A 158 -2.07 -6.57 -6.14
N ASP A 159 -2.52 -7.80 -6.33
CA ASP A 159 -3.87 -8.23 -5.97
C ASP A 159 -3.94 -8.67 -4.50
N LEU A 160 -5.02 -8.29 -3.80
CA LEU A 160 -5.23 -8.59 -2.39
C LEU A 160 -5.48 -10.11 -2.23
N PRO A 161 -4.72 -10.82 -1.38
CA PRO A 161 -4.72 -12.29 -1.39
C PRO A 161 -6.06 -12.93 -0.99
N PHE A 162 -6.87 -12.25 -0.18
CA PHE A 162 -8.19 -12.75 0.24
C PHE A 162 -9.32 -12.39 -0.72
N ILE A 163 -9.13 -11.33 -1.49
CA ILE A 163 -10.13 -10.77 -2.41
C ILE A 163 -9.39 -10.37 -3.68
N GLY A 164 -9.15 -11.36 -4.56
CA GLY A 164 -8.34 -11.20 -5.77
C GLY A 164 -8.87 -10.21 -6.82
N THR A 165 -10.02 -9.57 -6.57
CA THR A 165 -10.56 -8.48 -7.40
C THR A 165 -10.12 -7.10 -6.92
N ILE A 166 -9.63 -6.97 -5.69
CA ILE A 166 -9.17 -5.71 -5.12
C ILE A 166 -7.67 -5.62 -5.33
N ARG A 167 -7.21 -4.56 -5.99
CA ARG A 167 -5.77 -4.26 -6.09
C ARG A 167 -5.34 -3.41 -4.91
N LEU A 168 -4.25 -3.81 -4.27
CA LEU A 168 -3.50 -2.94 -3.37
C LEU A 168 -2.45 -2.16 -4.14
N SER A 169 -2.17 -0.98 -3.59
CA SER A 169 -1.03 -0.18 -3.94
C SER A 169 -0.27 0.18 -2.67
N ASP A 170 1.06 0.13 -2.75
CA ASP A 170 1.95 0.52 -1.66
C ASP A 170 3.07 1.40 -2.20
N ASN A 171 3.51 2.37 -1.39
CA ASN A 171 4.61 3.25 -1.71
C ASN A 171 5.74 3.02 -0.71
N SER A 172 6.96 2.82 -1.20
CA SER A 172 8.13 2.72 -0.35
C SER A 172 8.44 4.05 0.34
N ALA A 173 9.24 3.99 1.39
CA ALA A 173 9.94 5.18 1.88
C ALA A 173 10.82 5.78 0.76
N PRO A 174 11.05 7.10 0.76
CA PRO A 174 11.93 7.73 -0.23
C PRO A 174 13.38 7.23 -0.11
N PHE A 175 13.93 6.82 -1.23
CA PHE A 175 15.33 6.47 -1.46
C PHE A 175 16.07 7.75 -1.86
N VAL A 176 17.01 8.22 -1.02
CA VAL A 176 17.89 9.33 -1.39
C VAL A 176 19.19 8.79 -1.94
N LEU A 177 19.51 9.23 -3.15
CA LEU A 177 20.71 8.95 -3.90
C LEU A 177 21.63 10.17 -3.87
N ASN A 178 22.83 10.00 -3.30
CA ASN A 178 23.88 11.02 -3.34
C ASN A 178 24.90 10.67 -4.42
N THR A 179 24.82 11.39 -5.54
CA THR A 179 25.68 11.22 -6.72
C THR A 179 27.02 11.96 -6.60
N ARG A 180 27.19 12.83 -5.59
CA ARG A 180 28.48 13.49 -5.32
C ARG A 180 29.51 12.53 -4.70
N LEU A 181 29.06 11.39 -4.18
CA LEU A 181 29.91 10.36 -3.62
C LEU A 181 30.01 9.22 -4.63
N LEU A 182 31.23 8.78 -4.92
CA LEU A 182 31.50 7.60 -5.75
C LEU A 182 32.18 6.55 -4.85
N PRO A 183 31.60 5.35 -4.66
CA PRO A 183 30.30 4.91 -5.18
C PRO A 183 29.12 5.70 -4.60
N PRO A 184 27.99 5.78 -5.33
CA PRO A 184 26.79 6.46 -4.87
C PRO A 184 26.26 5.84 -3.58
N ARG A 185 25.91 6.70 -2.63
CA ARG A 185 25.32 6.27 -1.35
C ARG A 185 23.81 6.32 -1.40
N TRP A 186 23.21 5.21 -0.97
CA TRP A 186 21.78 5.01 -0.81
C TRP A 186 21.44 4.98 0.68
N THR A 187 20.27 5.50 1.06
CA THR A 187 19.91 5.76 2.47
C THR A 187 18.63 5.06 2.94
N SER A 188 18.19 4.06 2.19
CA SER A 188 16.88 3.42 2.37
C SER A 188 16.99 1.92 2.62
N ARG A 189 18.15 1.44 3.06
CA ARG A 189 18.25 0.09 3.62
C ARG A 189 17.53 0.10 4.96
N PRO A 190 16.44 -0.66 5.17
CA PRO A 190 15.90 -0.85 6.50
C PRO A 190 17.00 -1.55 7.30
N GLU A 191 17.42 -0.98 8.42
CA GLU A 191 18.21 -1.72 9.39
C GLU A 191 17.31 -2.83 9.95
N GLY A 192 17.69 -4.07 9.68
CA GLY A 192 17.21 -5.22 10.43
C GLY A 192 17.93 -5.31 11.77
#